data_AF-A0A523K5F2-F1
#
_entry.id   AF-A0A523K5F2-F1
#
_cell.length_a   1.000
_cell.length_b   1.000
_cell.length_c   1.000
_cell.angle_alpha   90.00
_cell.angle_beta   90.00
_cell.angle_gamma   90.00
#
_symmetry.space_group_name_H-M   'P 1'
#
loop_
_entity.id
_entity.type
_entity.pdbx_description
1 polymer ?
#
loop_
_entity_poly.entity_id
_entity_poly.type
_entity_poly.pdbx_seq_one_letter_code
_entity_poly.pdbx_strand_id
1 'polypeptide(L)' 'MDRKSMTQLKFDKRLVHRRGWIKQEELKTELAALPDVADKIAPDEPEEPESPAPRSDPEPPSFG' A
#
# COMPACT_ATOMS: atom_id res chain seq x y z
N MET A 1 6.51 -19.14 -15.80
CA MET A 1 6.08 -17.94 -15.04
C MET A 1 5.58 -16.92 -16.06
N ASP A 2 4.34 -16.48 -15.94
CA ASP A 2 3.68 -15.63 -16.93
C ASP A 2 4.20 -14.18 -16.89
N ARG A 3 4.16 -13.51 -18.05
CA ARG A 3 4.72 -12.16 -18.22
C ARG A 3 4.07 -11.13 -17.29
N LYS A 4 2.73 -11.21 -17.13
CA LYS A 4 1.97 -10.36 -16.18
C LYS A 4 2.40 -10.57 -14.73
N SER A 5 2.55 -11.82 -14.31
CA SER A 5 2.94 -12.18 -12.95
C SER A 5 4.34 -11.67 -12.61
N MET A 6 5.25 -11.67 -13.60
CA MET A 6 6.57 -11.08 -13.45
C MET A 6 6.52 -9.55 -13.27
N THR A 7 5.71 -8.84 -14.05
CA THR A 7 5.59 -7.38 -13.91
C THR A 7 5.00 -6.99 -12.56
N GLN A 8 3.98 -7.73 -12.11
CA GLN A 8 3.32 -7.49 -10.83
C GLN A 8 4.28 -7.72 -9.64
N LEU A 9 5.13 -8.75 -9.73
CA LEU A 9 6.16 -9.02 -8.74
C LEU A 9 7.26 -7.93 -8.76
N LYS A 10 7.67 -7.48 -9.95
CA LYS A 10 8.73 -6.47 -10.13
C LYS A 10 8.41 -5.16 -9.41
N PHE A 11 7.15 -4.73 -9.44
CA PHE A 11 6.68 -3.48 -8.81
C PHE A 11 5.95 -3.70 -7.47
N ASP A 12 6.11 -4.87 -6.85
CA ASP A 12 5.55 -5.11 -5.52
C ASP A 12 6.21 -4.19 -4.49
N LYS A 13 5.39 -3.37 -3.81
CA LYS A 13 5.82 -2.44 -2.74
C LYS A 13 6.62 -3.12 -1.64
N ARG A 14 6.32 -4.40 -1.35
CA ARG A 14 7.04 -5.18 -0.33
C ARG A 14 8.49 -5.45 -0.72
N LEU A 15 8.79 -5.46 -2.02
CA LEU A 15 10.11 -5.77 -2.56
C LEU A 15 10.91 -4.53 -2.95
N VAL A 16 10.32 -3.33 -2.88
CA VAL A 16 10.98 -2.04 -3.19
C VAL A 16 12.26 -1.80 -2.38
N HIS A 17 12.29 -2.24 -1.12
CA HIS A 17 13.46 -2.05 -0.23
C HIS A 17 14.51 -3.16 -0.39
N ARG A 18 14.24 -4.18 -1.21
CA ARG A 18 15.14 -5.32 -1.38
C ARG A 18 16.28 -4.94 -2.32
N ARG A 19 17.51 -5.13 -1.84
CA ARG A 19 18.73 -4.76 -2.56
C ARG A 19 18.81 -5.50 -3.90
N GLY A 20 18.93 -4.75 -5.01
CA GLY A 20 19.02 -5.32 -6.37
C GLY A 20 17.68 -5.74 -6.99
N TRP A 21 16.55 -5.46 -6.35
CA TRP A 21 15.23 -5.86 -6.85
C TRP A 21 14.74 -5.01 -8.02
N ILE A 22 14.81 -3.68 -7.87
CA ILE A 22 14.54 -2.74 -8.95
C ILE A 22 15.53 -1.58 -8.86
N LYS A 23 16.08 -1.15 -9.99
CA LYS A 23 16.90 0.06 -10.06
C LYS A 23 15.98 1.27 -10.05
N GLN A 24 16.39 2.35 -9.38
CA GLN A 24 15.59 3.59 -9.37
C GLN A 24 15.35 4.14 -10.78
N GLU A 25 16.29 3.95 -11.71
CA GLU A 25 16.13 4.34 -13.11
C GLU A 25 14.99 3.58 -13.80
N GLU A 26 14.93 2.25 -13.60
CA GLU A 26 13.85 1.43 -14.15
C GLU A 26 12.48 1.82 -13.57
N LEU A 27 12.45 2.13 -12.27
CA LEU A 27 11.23 2.58 -11.61
C LEU A 27 10.77 3.95 -12.16
N LYS A 28 11.69 4.89 -12.39
CA LYS A 28 11.38 6.19 -12.98
C LYS A 28 10.85 6.08 -14.41
N THR A 29 11.48 5.23 -15.23
CA THR A 29 11.02 5.01 -16.61
C THR A 29 9.61 4.41 -16.64
N GLU A 30 9.32 3.44 -15.77
CA GLU A 30 7.98 2.86 -15.72
C GLU A 30 6.95 3.87 -15.23
N LEU A 31 7.26 4.65 -14.19
CA LEU A 31 6.37 5.72 -13.71
C LEU A 31 6.08 6.76 -14.80
N ALA A 32 7.07 7.12 -15.61
CA ALA A 32 6.88 8.05 -16.73
C ALA A 32 6.06 7.43 -17.89
N ALA A 33 6.04 6.10 -18.02
CA ALA A 33 5.25 5.39 -19.02
C ALA A 33 3.79 5.15 -18.57
N LEU A 34 3.47 5.38 -17.29
CA LEU A 34 2.09 5.26 -16.82
C LEU A 34 1.22 6.36 -17.46
N PRO A 35 0.02 6.04 -17.94
CA PRO A 35 -0.90 7.03 -18.45
C PRO A 35 -1.29 8.00 -17.33
N ASP A 36 -1.33 9.29 -17.64
CA ASP A 36 -1.88 10.28 -16.72
C ASP A 36 -3.37 9.99 -16.53
N VAL A 37 -3.71 9.59 -15.31
CA VAL A 37 -5.07 9.26 -14.89
C VAL A 37 -5.51 10.13 -13.72
N ALA A 38 -4.82 11.26 -13.49
CA ALA A 38 -5.19 12.22 -12.43
C ALA A 38 -6.65 12.64 -12.56
N ASP A 39 -7.15 12.84 -13.78
CA ASP A 39 -8.54 13.21 -14.07
C ASP A 39 -9.57 12.12 -13.76
N LYS A 40 -9.12 10.87 -13.53
CA LYS A 40 -9.98 9.73 -13.17
C LYS A 40 -10.00 9.47 -11.67
N ILE A 41 -9.24 10.25 -10.89
CA ILE A 41 -9.30 10.21 -9.43
C ILE A 41 -10.62 10.87 -9.05
N ALA A 42 -11.62 10.05 -8.69
CA ALA A 42 -12.77 10.57 -7.97
C ALA A 42 -12.25 11.19 -6.67
N PRO A 43 -12.76 12.36 -6.25
CA PRO A 43 -12.42 12.89 -4.94
C PRO A 43 -12.74 11.82 -3.90
N ASP A 44 -11.79 11.50 -3.04
CA ASP A 44 -12.03 10.61 -1.91
C ASP A 44 -13.24 11.18 -1.15
N GLU A 45 -14.34 10.44 -1.13
CA GLU A 45 -15.36 10.68 -0.12
C GLU A 45 -14.64 10.61 1.22
N PRO A 46 -14.79 11.61 2.10
CA PRO A 46 -14.13 11.58 3.40
C PRO A 46 -14.58 10.30 4.09
N GLU A 47 -13.66 9.35 4.21
CA GLU A 47 -13.83 8.15 5.01
C GLU A 47 -14.18 8.64 6.41
N GLU A 48 -15.44 8.45 6.83
CA GLU A 48 -15.86 8.71 8.20
C GLU A 48 -14.82 8.07 9.10
N PRO A 49 -14.23 8.80 10.07
CA PRO A 49 -13.24 8.20 10.94
C PRO A 49 -13.90 7.00 11.60
N GLU A 50 -13.41 5.79 11.29
CA GLU A 50 -13.77 4.59 12.02
C GLU A 50 -13.59 4.91 13.50
N SER A 51 -14.72 5.10 14.17
CA SER A 51 -14.76 5.37 15.59
C SER A 51 -13.93 4.26 16.25
N PRO A 52 -12.83 4.56 16.97
CA PRO A 52 -12.06 3.51 17.59
C PRO A 52 -13.02 2.80 18.54
N ALA A 53 -13.35 1.55 18.21
CA ALA A 53 -14.14 0.69 19.06
C ALA A 53 -13.57 0.82 20.48
N PRO A 54 -14.38 1.11 21.50
CA PRO A 54 -13.88 1.28 22.85
C PRO A 54 -13.08 0.03 23.18
N ARG A 55 -11.78 0.19 23.43
CA ARG A 55 -10.99 -0.86 24.05
C ARG A 55 -11.65 -1.10 25.39
N SER A 56 -12.45 -2.14 25.47
CA SER A 56 -12.82 -2.78 26.72
C SER A 56 -11.52 -3.35 27.28
N ASP A 57 -10.74 -2.51 27.94
CA ASP A 57 -9.63 -2.98 28.76
C ASP A 57 -10.24 -3.97 29.76
N PRO A 58 -9.80 -5.24 29.80
CA PRO A 58 -10.27 -6.15 30.82
C PRO A 58 -9.74 -5.64 32.16
N GLU A 59 -10.66 -5.29 33.05
CA GLU A 59 -10.41 -4.96 34.45
C GLU A 59 -9.51 -6.05 35.06
N PRO A 60 -8.35 -5.71 35.67
CA PRO A 60 -7.54 -6.71 36.34
C PRO A 60 -8.33 -7.26 37.54
N PRO A 61 -8.26 -8.58 37.83
CA PRO A 61 -9.02 -9.15 38.93
C PRO A 61 -8.58 -8.50 40.25
N SER A 62 -9.53 -7.82 40.89
CA SER A 62 -9.40 -7.34 42.26
C SER A 62 -9.38 -8.54 43.19
N PHE A 63 -8.18 -8.96 43.62
CA PHE A 63 -8.03 -9.84 44.77
C PHE A 63 -8.17 -8.99 46.04
N GLY A 64 -9.28 -9.19 46.76
CA GLY A 64 -9.53 -8.69 48.11
C GLY A 64 -9.83 -9.85 49.05
#